data_AF-A0A256HAE3-F1
#
_entry.id   AF-A0A256HAE3-F1
#
_cell.length_a   1.000
_cell.length_b   1.000
_cell.length_c   1.000
_cell.angle_alpha   90.00
_cell.angle_beta   90.00
_cell.angle_gamma   90.00
#
_symmetry.space_group_name_H-M   'P 1'
#
loop_
_entity.id
_entity.type
_entity.pdbx_description
1 polymer ?
#
loop_
_entity_poly.entity_id
_entity_poly.type
_entity_poly.pdbx_seq_one_letter_code
_entity_poly.pdbx_strand_id
1 'polypeptide(L)'
;MAVIHEHDRVEEANWLERVAHLAQAANPAFAAGSVIVPLSFVAAGVLLSSTTLLFYTHVAAGAVWFGFALIFPAVIGPTLGGLDRETAADVTTALTPKVVFFVLGFSLTTVVSGTILLGSVFGLGYGFSGRWPTLSLTLGWGLFVFGLLVPNRIHLSAYYESRSAEPDASRLEAIEKRNLVVGLLEAGAMLAIIVLMTGLRLG
;
A
#
# COMPACT_ATOMS: atom_id res chain seq x y z
N MET A 1 24.60 -9.73 34.34
CA MET A 1 24.49 -9.54 32.88
C MET A 1 23.05 -9.16 32.60
N ALA A 2 22.78 -7.88 32.35
CA ALA A 2 21.45 -7.43 31.96
C ALA A 2 21.19 -7.92 30.53
N VAL A 3 20.24 -8.83 30.38
CA VAL A 3 19.69 -9.19 29.08
C VAL A 3 18.87 -7.98 28.64
N ILE A 4 19.49 -7.11 27.85
CA ILE A 4 18.77 -6.03 27.16
C ILE A 4 17.87 -6.76 26.18
N HIS A 5 16.59 -6.88 26.55
CA HIS A 5 15.58 -7.44 25.69
C HIS A 5 15.51 -6.58 24.42
N GLU A 6 15.66 -7.21 23.26
CA GLU A 6 15.53 -6.60 21.94
C GLU A 6 14.17 -5.89 21.75
N HIS A 7 13.23 -6.18 22.66
CA HIS A 7 11.90 -5.62 22.83
C HIS A 7 11.88 -4.11 23.15
N ASP A 8 12.76 -3.61 24.04
CA ASP A 8 12.79 -2.18 24.41
C ASP A 8 13.36 -1.30 23.28
N ARG A 9 14.19 -1.88 22.40
CA ARG A 9 14.84 -1.13 21.32
C ARG A 9 13.87 -0.68 20.23
N VAL A 10 12.77 -1.38 19.98
CA VAL A 10 11.87 -1.06 18.84
C VAL A 10 10.82 -0.01 19.23
N GLU A 11 10.41 0.07 20.49
CA GLU A 11 9.51 1.13 20.96
C GLU A 11 10.22 2.49 21.03
N GLU A 12 11.50 2.53 21.41
CA GLU A 12 12.34 3.73 21.41
C GLU A 12 13.03 4.04 20.06
N ALA A 13 12.97 3.11 19.10
CA ALA A 13 13.63 3.25 17.81
C ALA A 13 13.09 4.42 16.98
N ASN A 14 14.03 5.18 16.42
CA ASN A 14 13.76 6.28 15.50
C ASN A 14 13.03 5.75 14.25
N TRP A 15 12.22 6.57 13.57
CA TRP A 15 11.37 6.09 12.47
C TRP A 15 12.16 5.37 11.35
N LEU A 16 13.39 5.82 11.10
CA LEU A 16 14.32 5.23 10.14
C LEU A 16 14.73 3.80 10.53
N GLU A 17 14.95 3.56 11.81
CA GLU A 17 15.33 2.24 12.34
C GLU A 17 14.18 1.25 12.21
N ARG A 18 12.94 1.73 12.42
CA ARG A 18 11.73 0.91 12.19
C ARG A 18 11.55 0.52 10.72
N VAL A 19 11.79 1.46 9.79
CA VAL A 19 11.76 1.18 8.35
C VAL A 19 12.89 0.23 7.95
N ALA A 20 14.10 0.43 8.47
CA ALA A 20 15.25 -0.44 8.21
C ALA A 20 15.00 -1.87 8.73
N HIS A 21 14.44 -2.01 9.93
CA HIS A 21 14.05 -3.29 10.50
C HIS A 21 12.99 -4.00 9.64
N LEU A 22 11.94 -3.28 9.20
CA LEU A 22 10.94 -3.82 8.28
C LEU A 22 11.55 -4.25 6.94
N ALA A 23 12.48 -3.46 6.39
CA ALA A 23 13.17 -3.79 5.15
C ALA A 23 14.02 -5.05 5.28
N GLN A 24 14.69 -5.23 6.42
CA GLN A 24 15.42 -6.46 6.73
C GLN A 24 14.48 -7.66 6.81
N ALA A 25 13.36 -7.52 7.52
CA ALA A 25 12.34 -8.57 7.63
C ALA A 25 11.70 -8.92 6.27
N ALA A 26 11.57 -7.96 5.36
CA ALA A 26 11.02 -8.17 4.03
C ALA A 26 11.99 -8.83 3.02
N ASN A 27 13.28 -8.93 3.34
CA ASN A 27 14.41 -8.97 2.41
C ASN A 27 14.67 -7.58 1.77
N PRO A 28 15.82 -6.92 2.04
CA PRO A 28 16.12 -5.59 1.51
C PRO A 28 16.09 -5.48 0.00
N ALA A 29 16.51 -6.53 -0.72
CA ALA A 29 16.47 -6.56 -2.18
C ALA A 29 15.02 -6.57 -2.70
N PHE A 30 14.14 -7.32 -2.03
CA PHE A 30 12.71 -7.33 -2.35
C PHE A 30 12.07 -5.96 -2.03
N ALA A 31 12.37 -5.39 -0.87
CA ALA A 31 11.86 -4.08 -0.46
C ALA A 31 12.27 -2.97 -1.44
N ALA A 32 13.55 -2.92 -1.81
CA ALA A 32 14.06 -1.97 -2.80
C ALA A 32 13.46 -2.23 -4.19
N GLY A 33 13.43 -3.49 -4.62
CA GLY A 33 12.87 -3.88 -5.92
C GLY A 33 11.39 -3.50 -6.06
N SER A 34 10.60 -3.69 -5.00
CA SER A 34 9.17 -3.36 -4.99
C SER A 34 8.88 -1.87 -5.23
N VAL A 35 9.83 -0.99 -4.90
CA VAL A 35 9.70 0.47 -5.10
C VAL A 35 10.40 0.92 -6.39
N ILE A 36 11.64 0.50 -6.59
CA ILE A 36 12.49 0.96 -7.69
C ILE A 36 11.98 0.44 -9.04
N VAL A 37 11.58 -0.83 -9.13
CA VAL A 37 11.13 -1.42 -10.40
C VAL A 37 9.92 -0.67 -10.96
N PRO A 38 8.79 -0.53 -10.26
CA PRO A 38 7.63 0.15 -10.85
C PRO A 38 7.88 1.65 -11.11
N LEU A 39 8.66 2.34 -10.26
CA LEU A 39 9.06 3.73 -10.52
C LEU A 39 9.99 3.88 -11.73
N SER A 40 10.82 2.88 -12.03
CA SER A 40 11.68 2.90 -13.21
C SER A 40 10.89 2.92 -14.51
N PHE A 41 9.70 2.32 -14.56
CA PHE A 41 8.79 2.40 -15.70
C PHE A 41 8.21 3.81 -15.87
N VAL A 42 7.92 4.51 -14.76
CA VAL A 42 7.52 5.92 -14.82
C VAL A 42 8.67 6.77 -15.36
N ALA A 43 9.88 6.58 -14.84
CA ALA A 43 11.07 7.28 -15.31
C ALA A 43 11.33 7.01 -16.79
N ALA A 44 11.20 5.75 -17.25
CA ALA A 44 11.31 5.39 -18.66
C ALA A 44 10.24 6.08 -19.51
N GLY A 45 8.99 6.13 -19.04
CA GLY A 45 7.91 6.86 -19.70
C GLY A 45 8.21 8.35 -19.89
N VAL A 46 8.79 9.00 -18.88
CA VAL A 46 9.21 10.40 -18.95
C VAL A 46 10.41 10.58 -19.89
N LEU A 47 11.47 9.80 -19.72
CA LEU A 47 12.71 9.90 -20.51
C LEU A 47 12.48 9.63 -21.99
N LEU A 48 11.57 8.71 -22.31
CA LEU A 48 11.19 8.37 -23.69
C LEU A 48 10.08 9.28 -24.23
N SER A 49 9.59 10.24 -23.43
CA SER A 49 8.46 11.11 -23.77
C SER A 49 7.23 10.34 -24.28
N SER A 50 6.95 9.18 -23.67
CA SER A 50 5.91 8.27 -24.10
C SER A 50 4.71 8.31 -23.15
N THR A 51 3.68 9.07 -23.54
CA THR A 51 2.40 9.11 -22.84
C THR A 51 1.76 7.72 -22.76
N THR A 52 1.91 6.91 -23.81
CA THR A 52 1.39 5.53 -23.85
C THR A 52 2.07 4.63 -22.81
N LEU A 53 3.39 4.69 -22.67
CA LEU A 53 4.11 3.92 -21.66
C LEU A 53 3.70 4.36 -20.25
N LEU A 54 3.59 5.68 -20.00
CA LEU A 54 3.10 6.22 -18.74
C LEU A 54 1.67 5.77 -18.42
N PHE A 55 0.78 5.76 -19.42
CA PHE A 55 -0.59 5.30 -19.29
C PHE A 55 -0.67 3.83 -18.88
N TYR A 56 0.03 2.94 -19.59
CA TYR A 56 0.04 1.53 -19.23
C TYR A 56 0.71 1.27 -17.89
N THR A 57 1.75 2.03 -17.54
CA THR A 57 2.39 1.97 -16.22
C THR A 57 1.39 2.36 -15.13
N HIS A 58 0.62 3.43 -15.34
CA HIS A 58 -0.41 3.89 -14.43
C HIS A 58 -1.51 2.83 -14.23
N VAL A 59 -2.08 2.33 -15.33
CA VAL A 59 -3.16 1.34 -15.29
C VAL A 59 -2.69 0.03 -14.66
N ALA A 60 -1.50 -0.46 -15.04
CA ALA A 60 -0.95 -1.69 -14.47
C ALA A 60 -0.67 -1.53 -12.98
N ALA A 61 -0.03 -0.43 -12.57
CA ALA A 61 0.26 -0.20 -11.17
C ALA A 61 -1.01 -0.02 -10.32
N GLY A 62 -1.99 0.71 -10.85
CA GLY A 62 -3.28 0.93 -10.20
C GLY A 62 -4.08 -0.37 -10.07
N ALA A 63 -4.06 -1.22 -11.10
CA ALA A 63 -4.68 -2.54 -11.07
C ALA A 63 -4.05 -3.46 -10.01
N VAL A 64 -2.71 -3.42 -9.86
CA VAL A 64 -2.02 -4.18 -8.82
C VAL A 64 -2.38 -3.65 -7.42
N TRP A 65 -2.34 -2.33 -7.23
CA TRP A 65 -2.68 -1.71 -5.95
C TRP A 65 -4.12 -2.02 -5.54
N PHE A 66 -5.08 -1.85 -6.46
CA PHE A 66 -6.48 -2.14 -6.21
C PHE A 66 -6.77 -3.63 -6.05
N GLY A 67 -6.17 -4.46 -6.91
CA GLY A 67 -6.25 -5.91 -6.80
C GLY A 67 -5.78 -6.39 -5.44
N PHE A 68 -4.72 -5.80 -4.90
CA PHE A 68 -4.25 -6.11 -3.56
C PHE A 68 -5.29 -5.77 -2.48
N ALA A 69 -5.93 -4.59 -2.56
CA ALA A 69 -6.96 -4.15 -1.62
C ALA A 69 -8.21 -5.06 -1.61
N LEU A 70 -8.54 -5.71 -2.73
CA LEU A 70 -9.70 -6.62 -2.84
C LEU A 70 -9.35 -8.08 -2.62
N ILE A 71 -8.35 -8.59 -3.34
CA ILE A 71 -8.02 -10.01 -3.39
C ILE A 71 -7.39 -10.45 -2.08
N PHE A 72 -6.53 -9.62 -1.49
CA PHE A 72 -5.83 -10.00 -0.27
C PHE A 72 -6.82 -10.27 0.88
N PRO A 73 -7.76 -9.37 1.23
CA PRO A 73 -8.76 -9.68 2.25
C PRO A 73 -9.71 -10.82 1.85
N ALA A 74 -10.10 -10.90 0.57
CA ALA A 74 -11.09 -11.89 0.12
C ALA A 74 -10.53 -13.32 0.05
N VAL A 75 -9.24 -13.49 -0.21
CA VAL A 75 -8.60 -14.80 -0.41
C VAL A 75 -7.69 -15.14 0.75
N ILE A 76 -6.76 -14.24 1.10
CA ILE A 76 -5.76 -14.50 2.14
C ILE A 76 -6.41 -14.49 3.52
N GLY A 77 -7.35 -13.57 3.79
CA GLY A 77 -8.07 -13.51 5.06
C GLY A 77 -8.73 -14.84 5.45
N PRO A 78 -9.66 -15.39 4.65
CA PRO A 78 -10.27 -16.70 4.91
C PRO A 78 -9.26 -17.85 4.95
N THR A 79 -8.21 -17.79 4.12
CA THR A 79 -7.16 -18.82 4.12
C THR A 79 -6.41 -18.84 5.45
N LEU A 80 -6.03 -17.68 5.99
CA LEU A 80 -5.39 -17.56 7.30
C LEU A 80 -6.33 -17.99 8.44
N GLY A 81 -7.62 -17.68 8.34
CA GLY A 81 -8.63 -18.10 9.32
C GLY A 81 -8.88 -19.62 9.35
N GLY A 82 -8.50 -20.35 8.29
CA GLY A 82 -8.56 -21.81 8.24
C GLY A 82 -7.33 -22.53 8.82
N LEU A 83 -6.27 -21.80 9.14
CA LEU A 83 -5.04 -22.34 9.72
C LEU A 83 -5.12 -22.37 11.25
N ASP A 84 -4.29 -23.20 11.88
CA ASP A 84 -4.05 -23.07 13.32
C ASP A 84 -3.37 -21.72 13.64
N ARG A 85 -3.49 -21.30 14.90
CA ARG A 85 -3.02 -19.97 15.33
C ARG A 85 -1.52 -19.75 15.14
N GLU A 86 -0.72 -20.79 15.32
CA GLU A 86 0.75 -20.70 15.20
C GLU A 86 1.15 -20.54 13.73
N THR A 87 0.62 -21.40 12.85
CA THR A 87 0.86 -21.32 11.41
C THR A 87 0.36 -19.99 10.82
N ALA A 88 -0.82 -19.52 11.23
CA ALA A 88 -1.36 -18.24 10.77
C ALA A 88 -0.46 -17.06 11.19
N ALA A 89 0.10 -17.09 12.41
CA ALA A 89 1.03 -16.09 12.90
C ALA A 89 2.36 -16.10 12.13
N ASP A 90 2.90 -17.28 11.83
CA ASP A 90 4.13 -17.44 11.05
C ASP A 90 3.98 -16.88 9.63
N VAL A 91 2.89 -17.25 8.95
CA VAL A 91 2.59 -16.75 7.60
C VAL A 91 2.41 -15.24 7.63
N THR A 92 1.64 -14.71 8.57
CA THR A 92 1.38 -13.26 8.69
C THR A 92 2.66 -12.48 8.96
N THR A 93 3.53 -13.00 9.85
CA THR A 93 4.82 -12.39 10.20
C THR A 93 5.76 -12.34 8.98
N ALA A 94 5.83 -13.41 8.20
CA ALA A 94 6.65 -13.47 6.99
C ALA A 94 6.10 -12.61 5.84
N LEU A 95 4.78 -12.46 5.76
CA LEU A 95 4.09 -11.80 4.65
C LEU A 95 3.96 -10.29 4.84
N THR A 96 3.67 -9.82 6.06
CA THR A 96 3.37 -8.41 6.36
C THR A 96 4.45 -7.44 5.88
N PRO A 97 5.76 -7.66 6.16
CA PRO A 97 6.79 -6.73 5.71
C PRO A 97 6.85 -6.61 4.19
N LYS A 98 6.69 -7.72 3.46
CA LYS A 98 6.70 -7.74 1.99
C LYS A 98 5.51 -6.99 1.42
N VAL A 99 4.33 -7.22 1.99
CA VAL A 99 3.09 -6.55 1.59
C VAL A 99 3.21 -5.03 1.75
N VAL A 100 3.78 -4.55 2.87
CA VAL A 100 3.96 -3.10 3.11
C VAL A 100 4.78 -2.45 2.00
N PHE A 101 5.95 -3.00 1.65
CA PHE A 101 6.79 -2.43 0.59
C PHE A 101 6.17 -2.59 -0.81
N PHE A 102 5.50 -3.71 -1.06
CA PHE A 102 4.84 -3.97 -2.33
C PHE A 102 3.70 -2.97 -2.57
N VAL A 103 2.78 -2.82 -1.62
CA VAL A 103 1.69 -1.84 -1.71
C VAL A 103 2.22 -0.41 -1.78
N LEU A 104 3.25 -0.06 -1.00
CA LEU A 104 3.89 1.26 -1.07
C LEU A 104 4.41 1.58 -2.49
N GLY A 105 5.16 0.67 -3.10
CA GLY A 105 5.76 0.90 -4.41
C GLY A 105 4.71 1.07 -5.52
N PHE A 106 3.70 0.19 -5.54
CA PHE A 106 2.65 0.24 -6.55
C PHE A 106 1.68 1.41 -6.36
N SER A 107 1.31 1.73 -5.12
CA SER A 107 0.46 2.90 -4.85
C SER A 107 1.15 4.22 -5.19
N LEU A 108 2.43 4.37 -4.82
CA LEU A 108 3.24 5.53 -5.18
C LEU A 108 3.37 5.67 -6.71
N THR A 109 3.69 4.56 -7.39
CA THR A 109 3.80 4.54 -8.86
C THR A 109 2.48 4.97 -9.51
N THR A 110 1.34 4.53 -8.98
CA THR A 110 0.01 4.89 -9.49
C THR A 110 -0.24 6.40 -9.36
N VAL A 111 -0.04 6.98 -8.17
CA VAL A 111 -0.33 8.42 -7.95
C VAL A 111 0.65 9.32 -8.70
N VAL A 112 1.94 8.95 -8.77
CA VAL A 112 2.96 9.73 -9.51
C VAL A 112 2.68 9.71 -11.01
N SER A 113 2.47 8.52 -11.60
CA SER A 113 2.16 8.41 -13.03
C SER A 113 0.85 9.14 -13.39
N GLY A 114 -0.18 9.06 -12.53
CA GLY A 114 -1.43 9.79 -12.71
C GLY A 114 -1.25 11.30 -12.63
N THR A 115 -0.36 11.78 -11.75
CA THR A 115 -0.02 13.20 -11.63
C THR A 115 0.63 13.72 -12.91
N ILE A 116 1.60 12.98 -13.46
CA ILE A 116 2.27 13.36 -14.71
C ILE A 116 1.26 13.40 -15.85
N LEU A 117 0.46 12.34 -16.01
CA LEU A 117 -0.56 12.24 -17.06
C LEU A 117 -1.61 13.36 -17.02
N LEU A 118 -1.94 13.87 -15.83
CA LEU A 118 -2.91 14.94 -15.65
C LEU A 118 -2.30 16.33 -15.85
N GLY A 119 -1.17 16.62 -15.21
CA GLY A 119 -0.64 17.97 -15.07
C GLY A 119 0.10 18.50 -16.30
N SER A 120 0.21 17.73 -17.38
CA SER A 120 1.13 18.01 -18.50
C SER A 120 2.58 18.25 -18.05
N VAL A 121 2.94 17.70 -16.88
CA VAL A 121 4.28 17.84 -16.31
C VAL A 121 5.27 17.19 -17.28
N PHE A 122 6.38 17.87 -17.57
CA PHE A 122 7.34 17.46 -18.60
C PHE A 122 6.78 17.46 -20.04
N GLY A 123 5.65 18.14 -20.30
CA GLY A 123 4.99 18.13 -21.61
C GLY A 123 4.26 16.84 -21.93
N LEU A 124 4.10 15.96 -20.94
CA LEU A 124 3.48 14.64 -21.09
C LEU A 124 2.13 14.62 -20.40
N GLY A 125 1.08 14.26 -21.13
CA GLY A 125 -0.26 14.13 -20.59
C GLY A 125 -1.29 14.08 -21.69
N TYR A 126 -2.47 13.59 -21.36
CA TYR A 126 -3.61 13.56 -22.30
C TYR A 126 -4.34 14.91 -22.35
N GLY A 127 -3.87 15.92 -21.60
CA GLY A 127 -4.52 17.23 -21.53
C GLY A 127 -5.87 17.19 -20.81
N PHE A 128 -6.11 16.17 -19.98
CA PHE A 128 -7.31 16.12 -19.16
C PHE A 128 -7.35 17.34 -18.24
N SER A 129 -8.42 18.11 -18.32
CA SER A 129 -8.62 19.30 -17.49
C SER A 129 -10.05 19.32 -16.97
N GLY A 130 -10.28 20.02 -15.86
CA GLY A 130 -11.59 20.15 -15.25
C GLY A 130 -11.77 19.38 -13.93
N ARG A 131 -13.00 19.35 -13.45
CA ARG A 131 -13.32 18.89 -12.09
C ARG A 131 -13.06 17.39 -11.88
N TRP A 132 -13.44 16.54 -12.84
CA TRP A 132 -13.41 15.09 -12.66
C TRP A 132 -12.00 14.52 -12.54
N PRO A 133 -11.07 14.84 -13.46
CA PRO A 133 -9.70 14.33 -13.35
C PRO A 133 -8.98 14.89 -12.10
N THR A 134 -9.26 16.16 -11.75
CA THR A 134 -8.69 16.80 -10.55
C THR A 134 -9.20 16.13 -9.26
N LEU A 135 -10.49 15.83 -9.16
CA LEU A 135 -11.09 15.12 -8.03
C LEU A 135 -10.53 13.71 -7.91
N SER A 136 -10.41 13.00 -9.04
CA SER A 136 -9.78 11.68 -9.08
C SER A 136 -8.35 11.71 -8.56
N LEU A 137 -7.54 12.67 -9.00
CA LEU A 137 -6.16 12.79 -8.56
C LEU A 137 -6.07 13.14 -7.07
N THR A 138 -6.92 14.06 -6.62
CA THR A 138 -7.01 14.46 -5.20
C THR A 138 -7.37 13.28 -4.32
N LEU A 139 -8.37 12.49 -4.71
CA LEU A 139 -8.77 11.28 -4.00
C LEU A 139 -7.69 10.20 -4.06
N GLY A 140 -7.00 10.04 -5.19
CA GLY A 140 -5.87 9.10 -5.32
C GLY A 140 -4.72 9.42 -4.36
N TRP A 141 -4.29 10.69 -4.30
CA TRP A 141 -3.30 11.14 -3.32
C TRP A 141 -3.81 11.04 -1.89
N GLY A 142 -5.07 11.41 -1.65
CA GLY A 142 -5.72 11.27 -0.34
C GLY A 142 -5.73 9.83 0.14
N LEU A 143 -6.05 8.88 -0.74
CA LEU A 143 -6.07 7.45 -0.44
C LEU A 143 -4.65 6.90 -0.22
N PHE A 144 -3.67 7.35 -1.00
CA PHE A 144 -2.27 7.00 -0.78
C PHE A 144 -1.79 7.45 0.61
N VAL A 145 -2.01 8.72 0.97
CA VAL A 145 -1.64 9.26 2.28
C VAL A 145 -2.42 8.58 3.40
N PHE A 146 -3.72 8.35 3.22
CA PHE A 146 -4.53 7.58 4.15
C PHE A 146 -3.96 6.19 4.37
N GLY A 147 -3.56 5.50 3.29
CA GLY A 147 -2.92 4.18 3.31
C GLY A 147 -1.64 4.14 4.15
N LEU A 148 -0.80 5.18 4.03
CA LEU A 148 0.43 5.33 4.82
C LEU A 148 0.17 5.58 6.30
N LEU A 149 -0.91 6.28 6.64
CA LEU A 149 -1.19 6.73 8.00
C LEU A 149 -2.06 5.76 8.80
N VAL A 150 -3.05 5.12 8.15
CA VAL A 150 -4.09 4.35 8.83
C VAL A 150 -3.86 2.84 8.68
N PRO A 151 -4.00 2.19 7.51
CA PRO A 151 -3.74 0.76 7.37
C PRO A 151 -2.34 0.37 7.78
N ASN A 152 -1.31 1.13 7.39
CA ASN A 152 0.06 0.80 7.78
C ASN A 152 0.23 0.79 9.30
N ARG A 153 -0.40 1.73 10.03
CA ARG A 153 -0.39 1.71 11.50
C ARG A 153 -1.16 0.52 12.07
N ILE A 154 -2.31 0.17 11.48
CA ILE A 154 -3.11 -0.99 11.89
C ILE A 154 -2.31 -2.28 11.70
N HIS A 155 -1.71 -2.48 10.53
CA HIS A 155 -0.87 -3.64 10.22
C HIS A 155 0.35 -3.73 11.14
N LEU A 156 1.03 -2.60 11.40
CA LEU A 156 2.15 -2.57 12.34
C LEU A 156 1.68 -2.87 13.77
N SER A 157 0.54 -2.33 14.20
CA SER A 157 -0.01 -2.63 15.53
C SER A 157 -0.38 -4.11 15.66
N ALA A 158 -0.99 -4.72 14.64
CA ALA A 158 -1.28 -6.16 14.61
C ALA A 158 0.02 -6.99 14.66
N TYR A 159 1.03 -6.59 13.89
CA TYR A 159 2.33 -7.25 13.85
C TYR A 159 3.04 -7.20 15.21
N TYR A 160 3.07 -6.05 15.88
CA TYR A 160 3.72 -5.92 17.19
C TYR A 160 2.90 -6.58 18.31
N GLU A 161 1.57 -6.49 18.28
CA GLU A 161 0.69 -7.11 19.29
C GLU A 161 0.74 -8.65 19.20
N SER A 162 0.77 -9.23 17.99
CA SER A 162 0.93 -10.68 17.82
C SER A 162 2.30 -11.21 18.25
N ARG A 163 3.29 -10.33 18.38
CA ARG A 163 4.65 -10.64 18.81
C ARG A 163 4.90 -10.35 20.30
N SER A 164 3.89 -9.83 21.02
CA SER A 164 4.05 -9.47 22.44
C SER A 164 4.10 -10.72 23.33
N ALA A 165 4.74 -10.58 24.51
CA ALA A 165 4.87 -11.69 25.46
C ALA A 165 3.51 -12.16 26.03
N GLU A 166 2.50 -11.28 26.04
CA GLU A 166 1.14 -11.56 26.47
C GLU A 166 0.14 -10.99 25.44
N PRO A 167 -0.14 -11.70 24.34
CA PRO A 167 -1.06 -11.22 23.30
C PRO A 167 -2.49 -11.07 23.82
N ASP A 168 -3.07 -9.87 23.72
CA ASP A 168 -4.45 -9.62 24.11
C ASP A 168 -5.42 -9.93 22.95
N ALA A 169 -6.17 -11.03 23.11
CA ALA A 169 -7.17 -11.46 22.13
C ALA A 169 -8.23 -10.40 21.83
N SER A 170 -8.63 -9.60 22.81
CA SER A 170 -9.65 -8.56 22.65
C SER A 170 -9.14 -7.37 21.81
N ARG A 171 -7.86 -7.02 21.96
CA ARG A 171 -7.21 -5.98 21.15
C ARG A 171 -7.00 -6.45 19.72
N LEU A 172 -6.61 -7.71 19.51
CA LEU A 172 -6.48 -8.30 18.18
C LEU A 172 -7.82 -8.33 17.43
N GLU A 173 -8.92 -8.73 18.09
CA GLU A 173 -10.26 -8.72 17.49
C GLU A 173 -10.71 -7.29 17.11
N ALA A 174 -10.42 -6.30 17.96
CA ALA A 174 -10.73 -4.90 17.67
C ALA A 174 -9.91 -4.36 16.48
N ILE A 175 -8.63 -4.74 16.39
CA ILE A 175 -7.74 -4.41 15.26
C ILE A 175 -8.28 -5.04 13.97
N GLU A 176 -8.70 -6.31 14.01
CA GLU A 176 -9.25 -7.03 12.85
C GLU A 176 -10.55 -6.38 12.34
N LYS A 177 -11.50 -6.08 13.23
CA LYS A 177 -12.74 -5.35 12.88
C LYS A 177 -12.45 -4.00 12.24
N ARG A 178 -11.49 -3.25 12.80
CA ARG A 178 -11.08 -1.96 12.24
C ARG A 178 -10.41 -2.12 10.88
N ASN A 179 -9.57 -3.15 10.71
CA ASN A 179 -8.91 -3.44 9.45
C ASN A 179 -9.93 -3.75 8.34
N LEU A 180 -10.96 -4.54 8.66
CA LEU A 180 -12.04 -4.86 7.71
C LEU A 180 -12.82 -3.61 7.28
N VAL A 181 -13.18 -2.73 8.21
CA VAL A 181 -13.89 -1.47 7.90
C VAL A 181 -13.01 -0.56 7.05
N VAL A 182 -11.73 -0.43 7.38
CA VAL A 182 -10.77 0.38 6.63
C VAL A 182 -10.60 -0.19 5.21
N GLY A 183 -10.41 -1.51 5.08
CA GLY A 183 -10.27 -2.16 3.77
C GLY A 183 -11.50 -1.98 2.88
N LEU A 184 -12.72 -2.09 3.43
CA LEU A 184 -13.95 -1.80 2.69
C LEU A 184 -14.04 -0.34 2.24
N LEU A 185 -13.63 0.60 3.10
CA LEU A 185 -13.58 2.02 2.77
C LEU A 185 -12.58 2.29 1.63
N GLU A 186 -11.39 1.69 1.69
CA GLU A 186 -10.38 1.81 0.65
C GLU A 186 -10.87 1.24 -0.68
N ALA A 187 -11.45 0.04 -0.66
CA ALA A 187 -12.05 -0.58 -1.84
C ALA A 187 -13.15 0.30 -2.46
N GLY A 188 -14.04 0.85 -1.62
CA GLY A 188 -15.08 1.78 -2.05
C GLY A 188 -14.51 3.07 -2.65
N ALA A 189 -13.46 3.63 -2.04
CA ALA A 189 -12.77 4.81 -2.55
C ALA A 189 -12.09 4.53 -3.90
N MET A 190 -11.46 3.37 -4.08
CA MET A 190 -10.85 2.98 -5.35
C MET A 190 -11.90 2.81 -6.46
N LEU A 191 -13.04 2.19 -6.16
CA LEU A 191 -14.16 2.11 -7.10
C LEU A 191 -14.68 3.50 -7.48
N ALA A 192 -14.82 4.41 -6.51
CA ALA A 192 -15.21 5.79 -6.77
C ALA A 192 -14.18 6.50 -7.66
N ILE A 193 -12.87 6.33 -7.40
CA ILE A 193 -11.79 6.87 -8.24
C ILE A 193 -11.91 6.32 -9.66
N ILE A 194 -12.12 5.02 -9.86
CA ILE A 194 -12.30 4.43 -11.21
C ILE A 194 -13.49 5.10 -11.92
N VAL A 195 -14.63 5.30 -11.25
CA VAL A 195 -15.80 5.99 -11.81
C VAL A 195 -15.50 7.45 -12.14
N LEU A 196 -14.69 8.14 -11.33
CA LEU A 196 -14.27 9.52 -11.60
C LEU A 196 -13.28 9.61 -12.77
N MET A 197 -12.40 8.61 -12.93
CA MET A 197 -11.41 8.52 -14.00
C MET A 197 -12.05 8.19 -15.36
N THR A 198 -13.02 7.29 -15.37
CA THR A 198 -13.82 7.04 -16.58
C THR A 198 -14.73 8.23 -16.88
N GLY A 199 -15.09 8.96 -15.84
CA GLY A 199 -16.24 9.85 -15.82
C GLY A 199 -17.51 9.04 -16.05
N LEU A 200 -18.62 9.44 -15.45
CA LEU A 200 -19.86 9.34 -16.22
C LEU A 200 -19.57 10.00 -17.57
N ARG A 201 -19.41 9.21 -18.65
CA ARG A 201 -18.99 9.59 -20.01
C ARG A 201 -19.87 10.70 -20.67
N LEU A 202 -20.77 11.34 -19.92
CA LEU A 202 -21.92 12.17 -20.30
C LEU A 202 -22.10 13.39 -19.37
N GLY A 203 -21.01 14.07 -19.00
CA GLY A 203 -21.06 15.43 -18.46
C GLY A 203 -20.82 16.43 -19.58
#